data_AF-A0A964IPM5-F1
#
_entry.id   AF-A0A964IPM5-F1
#
_cell.length_a   1.000
_cell.length_b   1.000
_cell.length_c   1.000
_cell.angle_alpha   90.00
_cell.angle_beta   90.00
_cell.angle_gamma   90.00
#
_symmetry.space_group_name_H-M   'P 1'
#
loop_
_entity.id
_entity.type
_entity.pdbx_description
1 polymer ?
#
loop_
_entity_poly.entity_id
_entity_poly.type
_entity_poly.pdbx_seq_one_letter_code
_entity_poly.pdbx_strand_id
1 'polypeptide(L)'
;MNRLLTSFSVRTRIIVLAVIPVVGFLANGLTYVSGEGDVASAFETVNRSSALADASRDFQSSVSVIRIVVKDFGASPSDNLLKSFEQAHSVAVRSLHTIAASVDSRHAENIVGLRRDVMNLHEIFTELVRAQKTLGFDELTGLRRNLDLASNAVERIINDNMT
;
A
#
# COMPACT_ATOMS: atom_id res chain seq x y z
N MET A 1 -39.66 29.30 63.73
CA MET A 1 -39.43 28.79 62.36
C MET A 1 -38.58 27.51 62.44
N ASN A 2 -39.14 26.34 62.83
CA ASN A 2 -38.39 25.05 62.78
C ASN A 2 -39.23 23.77 63.02
N ARG A 3 -40.54 23.75 62.71
CA ARG A 3 -41.43 22.61 63.05
C ARG A 3 -42.08 21.89 61.87
N LEU A 4 -41.55 22.04 60.65
CA LEU A 4 -42.08 21.36 59.46
C LEU A 4 -41.26 20.14 59.00
N LEU A 5 -40.19 19.77 59.73
CA LEU A 5 -39.32 18.65 59.36
C LEU A 5 -39.46 17.40 60.25
N THR A 6 -40.39 17.40 61.22
CA THR A 6 -40.41 16.39 62.28
C THR A 6 -41.40 15.23 62.11
N SER A 7 -42.08 15.07 60.98
CA SER A 7 -42.97 13.91 60.74
C SER A 7 -42.52 12.96 59.63
N PHE A 8 -41.29 13.10 59.10
CA PHE A 8 -40.76 12.07 58.22
C PHE A 8 -40.26 10.89 59.04
N SER A 9 -40.95 9.75 58.89
CA SER A 9 -40.57 8.47 59.49
C SER A 9 -39.10 8.17 59.21
N VAL A 10 -38.39 7.69 60.23
CA VAL A 10 -36.95 7.36 60.18
C VAL A 10 -36.61 6.51 58.95
N ARG A 11 -37.54 5.63 58.54
CA ARG A 11 -37.43 4.78 57.36
C ARG A 11 -37.30 5.58 56.05
N THR A 12 -38.06 6.65 55.87
CA THR A 12 -37.97 7.53 54.69
C THR A 12 -36.64 8.27 54.66
N ARG A 13 -36.16 8.74 55.82
CA ARG A 13 -34.87 9.43 55.92
C ARG A 13 -33.69 8.51 55.57
N ILE A 14 -33.74 7.25 55.99
CA ILE A 14 -32.74 6.23 55.64
C ILE A 14 -32.74 5.95 54.12
N ILE A 15 -33.91 5.78 53.51
CA ILE A 15 -34.02 5.53 52.07
C ILE A 15 -33.43 6.70 51.27
N VAL A 16 -33.77 7.95 51.63
CA VAL A 16 -33.24 9.15 50.95
C VAL A 16 -31.72 9.25 51.09
N LEU A 17 -31.17 8.96 52.27
CA LEU A 17 -29.72 8.99 52.49
C LEU A 17 -28.99 7.89 51.72
N ALA A 18 -29.62 6.73 51.51
CA ALA A 18 -29.04 5.62 50.76
C ALA A 18 -29.06 5.82 49.23
N VAL A 19 -29.94 6.67 48.70
CA VAL A 19 -30.05 6.95 47.26
C VAL A 19 -28.95 7.89 46.77
N ILE A 20 -28.48 8.82 47.60
CA ILE A 20 -27.45 9.81 47.21
C ILE A 20 -26.15 9.15 46.72
N PRO A 21 -25.56 8.16 47.43
CA PRO A 21 -24.37 7.44 46.94
C PRO A 21 -24.63 6.65 45.66
N VAL A 22 -25.81 6.04 45.53
CA VAL A 22 -26.18 5.20 44.38
C VAL A 22 -26.30 6.05 43.11
N VAL A 23 -26.94 7.21 43.20
CA VAL A 23 -27.04 8.17 42.09
C VAL A 23 -25.66 8.76 41.74
N GLY A 24 -24.84 9.07 42.75
CA GLY A 24 -23.45 9.50 42.53
C GLY A 24 -22.62 8.42 41.82
N PHE A 25 -22.80 7.15 42.18
CA PHE A 25 -22.11 6.02 41.54
C PHE A 25 -22.59 5.80 40.09
N LEU A 26 -23.90 5.91 39.82
CA LEU A 26 -24.47 5.84 38.48
C LEU A 26 -23.98 6.97 37.56
N ALA A 27 -23.93 8.20 38.08
CA ALA A 27 -23.44 9.35 37.34
C ALA A 27 -21.96 9.22 36.96
N ASN A 28 -21.11 8.71 37.87
CA ASN A 28 -19.69 8.47 37.61
C ASN A 28 -19.43 7.19 36.78
N GLY A 29 -20.28 6.16 36.93
CA GLY A 29 -20.17 4.91 36.17
C GLY A 29 -20.56 5.07 34.70
N LEU A 30 -21.52 5.94 34.39
CA LEU A 30 -21.89 6.25 33.00
C LEU A 30 -20.79 7.01 32.25
N THR A 31 -20.05 7.91 32.90
CA THR A 31 -18.88 8.57 32.32
C THR A 31 -17.71 7.60 32.08
N TYR A 32 -17.59 6.55 32.89
CA TYR A 32 -16.57 5.51 32.68
C TYR A 32 -16.89 4.61 31.48
N VAL A 33 -18.14 4.18 31.32
CA VAL A 33 -18.57 3.32 30.19
C VAL A 33 -18.66 4.09 28.87
N SER A 34 -18.98 5.39 28.89
CA SER A 34 -18.88 6.24 27.70
C SER A 34 -17.44 6.54 27.27
N GLY A 35 -16.43 6.32 28.11
CA GLY A 35 -15.01 6.50 27.76
C GLY A 35 -14.40 5.34 26.97
N GLU A 36 -14.91 4.12 27.10
CA GLU A 36 -14.36 2.95 26.39
C GLU A 36 -14.74 2.92 24.90
N GLY A 37 -15.92 3.45 24.52
CA GLY A 37 -16.35 3.52 23.11
C GLY A 37 -15.58 4.57 22.28
N ASP A 38 -15.30 5.72 22.87
CA ASP A 38 -14.58 6.82 22.20
C ASP A 38 -13.08 6.54 22.09
N VAL A 39 -12.49 5.86 23.06
CA VAL A 39 -11.07 5.45 23.02
C VAL A 39 -10.86 4.30 22.04
N ALA A 40 -11.74 3.29 22.00
CA ALA A 40 -11.66 2.20 21.04
C ALA A 40 -11.78 2.69 19.58
N SER A 41 -12.73 3.60 19.31
CA SER A 41 -12.92 4.19 17.97
C SER A 41 -11.77 5.13 17.59
N ALA A 42 -11.19 5.88 18.53
CA ALA A 42 -10.00 6.69 18.29
C ALA A 42 -8.77 5.83 17.98
N PHE A 43 -8.53 4.73 18.72
CA PHE A 43 -7.44 3.80 18.41
C PHE A 43 -7.64 3.09 17.07
N GLU A 44 -8.88 2.71 16.71
CA GLU A 44 -9.20 2.16 15.40
C GLU A 44 -8.94 3.18 14.28
N THR A 45 -9.32 4.44 14.50
CA THR A 45 -9.08 5.54 13.55
C THR A 45 -7.59 5.84 13.38
N VAL A 46 -6.81 5.85 14.48
CA VAL A 46 -5.36 6.05 14.45
C VAL A 46 -4.65 4.89 13.76
N ASN A 47 -5.04 3.65 14.04
CA ASN A 47 -4.47 2.47 13.40
C ASN A 47 -4.74 2.47 11.88
N ARG A 48 -5.97 2.80 11.45
CA ARG A 48 -6.30 2.95 10.02
C ARG A 48 -5.50 4.08 9.37
N SER A 49 -5.34 5.21 10.07
CA SER A 49 -4.59 6.36 9.57
C SER A 49 -3.09 6.06 9.42
N SER A 50 -2.50 5.36 10.39
CA SER A 50 -1.10 4.93 10.31
C SER A 50 -0.90 3.92 9.17
N ALA A 51 -1.75 2.90 9.09
CA ALA A 51 -1.69 1.90 8.02
C ALA A 51 -1.84 2.54 6.63
N LEU A 52 -2.74 3.52 6.50
CA LEU A 52 -2.91 4.28 5.26
C LEU A 52 -1.67 5.12 4.94
N ALA A 53 -1.11 5.83 5.91
CA ALA A 53 0.06 6.68 5.72
C ALA A 53 1.31 5.87 5.33
N ASP A 54 1.57 4.77 6.04
CA ASP A 54 2.70 3.88 5.77
C ASP A 54 2.57 3.24 4.39
N ALA A 55 1.38 2.67 4.08
CA ALA A 55 1.14 2.09 2.76
C ALA A 55 1.22 3.13 1.64
N SER A 56 0.77 4.37 1.86
CA SER A 56 0.91 5.45 0.88
C SER A 56 2.37 5.83 0.62
N ARG A 57 3.19 5.88 1.68
CA ARG A 57 4.63 6.14 1.57
C ARG A 57 5.34 5.02 0.81
N ASP A 58 5.02 3.77 1.12
CA ASP A 58 5.58 2.60 0.43
C ASP A 58 5.18 2.58 -1.05
N PHE A 59 3.93 2.91 -1.36
CA PHE A 59 3.44 3.03 -2.72
C PHE A 59 4.21 4.11 -3.51
N GLN A 60 4.31 5.32 -2.97
CA GLN A 60 5.02 6.43 -3.61
C GLN A 60 6.51 6.11 -3.82
N SER A 61 7.15 5.52 -2.81
CA SER A 61 8.54 5.07 -2.90
C SER A 61 8.73 4.04 -4.01
N SER A 62 7.85 3.03 -4.07
CA SER A 62 7.91 1.96 -5.07
C SER A 62 7.68 2.48 -6.49
N VAL A 63 6.72 3.38 -6.69
CA VAL A 63 6.50 4.03 -8.00
C VAL A 63 7.71 4.85 -8.43
N SER A 64 8.39 5.51 -7.49
CA SER A 64 9.63 6.24 -7.78
C SER A 64 10.75 5.29 -8.22
N VAL A 65 10.90 4.14 -7.56
CA VAL A 65 11.83 3.08 -7.97
C VAL A 65 11.50 2.54 -9.34
N ILE A 66 10.23 2.23 -9.63
CA ILE A 66 9.77 1.78 -10.95
C ILE A 66 10.21 2.78 -12.03
N ARG A 67 9.96 4.07 -11.83
CA ARG A 67 10.34 5.13 -12.78
C ARG A 67 11.86 5.14 -13.04
N ILE A 68 12.67 5.02 -11.99
CA ILE A 68 14.13 4.98 -12.10
C ILE A 68 14.56 3.74 -12.88
N VAL A 69 14.06 2.57 -12.52
CA VAL A 69 14.41 1.29 -13.14
C VAL A 69 14.04 1.26 -14.61
N VAL A 70 12.84 1.74 -15.00
CA VAL A 70 12.43 1.80 -16.41
C VAL A 70 13.36 2.72 -17.20
N LYS A 71 13.73 3.88 -16.65
CA LYS A 71 14.67 4.82 -17.27
C LYS A 71 16.05 4.17 -17.46
N ASP A 72 16.57 3.53 -16.41
CA ASP A 72 17.89 2.92 -16.42
C ASP A 72 17.93 1.70 -17.34
N PHE A 73 16.84 0.93 -17.40
CA PHE A 73 16.70 -0.21 -18.31
C PHE A 73 16.74 0.23 -19.77
N GLY A 74 16.12 1.36 -20.11
CA GLY A 74 16.21 1.93 -21.45
C GLY A 74 17.63 2.38 -21.85
N ALA A 75 18.47 2.75 -20.88
CA ALA A 75 19.85 3.18 -21.13
C ALA A 75 20.85 2.02 -21.14
N SER A 76 20.69 1.08 -20.20
CA SER A 76 21.55 -0.10 -20.06
C SER A 76 20.72 -1.26 -19.50
N PRO A 77 20.08 -2.05 -20.39
CA PRO A 77 19.28 -3.20 -20.00
C PRO A 77 20.07 -4.21 -19.16
N SER A 78 19.48 -4.72 -18.08
CA SER A 78 20.08 -5.81 -17.31
C SER A 78 19.05 -6.61 -16.51
N ASP A 79 19.39 -7.85 -16.18
CA ASP A 79 18.54 -8.74 -15.37
C ASP A 79 18.34 -8.21 -13.93
N ASN A 80 19.30 -7.45 -13.38
CA ASN A 80 19.14 -6.83 -12.07
C ASN A 80 18.09 -5.72 -12.08
N LEU A 81 17.99 -4.97 -13.18
CA LEU A 81 16.95 -3.96 -13.34
C LEU A 81 15.58 -4.63 -13.50
N LEU A 82 15.48 -5.74 -14.22
CA LEU A 82 14.24 -6.54 -14.27
C LEU A 82 13.80 -6.99 -12.87
N LYS A 83 14.71 -7.58 -12.07
CA LYS A 83 14.38 -8.00 -10.69
C LYS A 83 13.96 -6.83 -9.80
N SER A 84 14.64 -5.70 -9.91
CA SER A 84 14.32 -4.48 -9.16
C SER A 84 12.92 -3.95 -9.52
N PHE A 85 12.56 -4.00 -10.80
CA PHE A 85 11.22 -3.64 -11.26
C PHE A 85 10.16 -4.55 -10.65
N GLU A 86 10.33 -5.88 -10.74
CA GLU A 86 9.36 -6.85 -10.20
C GLU A 86 9.15 -6.70 -8.70
N GLN A 87 10.24 -6.46 -7.96
CA GLN A 87 10.17 -6.21 -6.52
C GLN A 87 9.38 -4.92 -6.22
N ALA A 88 9.69 -3.81 -6.89
CA ALA A 88 9.01 -2.54 -6.68
C ALA A 88 7.53 -2.61 -7.10
N HIS A 89 7.21 -3.28 -8.21
CA HIS A 89 5.85 -3.54 -8.65
C HIS A 89 5.05 -4.34 -7.60
N SER A 90 5.63 -5.41 -7.07
CA SER A 90 5.02 -6.22 -6.00
C SER A 90 4.75 -5.41 -4.72
N VAL A 91 5.67 -4.52 -4.33
CA VAL A 91 5.43 -3.61 -3.19
C VAL A 91 4.30 -2.64 -3.52
N ALA A 92 4.32 -1.99 -4.69
CA ALA A 92 3.27 -1.04 -5.09
C ALA A 92 1.87 -1.66 -5.08
N VAL A 93 1.70 -2.88 -5.63
CA VAL A 93 0.41 -3.59 -5.64
C VAL A 93 -0.04 -3.95 -4.22
N ARG A 94 0.87 -4.42 -3.36
CA ARG A 94 0.56 -4.73 -1.96
C ARG A 94 0.17 -3.47 -1.18
N SER A 95 0.90 -2.38 -1.34
CA SER A 95 0.58 -1.10 -0.73
C SER A 95 -0.81 -0.61 -1.17
N LEU A 96 -1.18 -0.73 -2.45
CA LEU A 96 -2.52 -0.41 -2.93
C LEU A 96 -3.62 -1.32 -2.33
N HIS A 97 -3.31 -2.56 -1.98
CA HIS A 97 -4.24 -3.42 -1.27
C HIS A 97 -4.47 -2.91 0.17
N THR A 98 -3.42 -2.55 0.89
CA THR A 98 -3.52 -1.97 2.24
C THR A 98 -4.22 -0.62 2.24
N ILE A 99 -3.94 0.24 1.25
CA ILE A 99 -4.65 1.51 1.07
C ILE A 99 -6.13 1.25 0.84
N ALA A 100 -6.50 0.32 -0.06
CA ALA A 100 -7.90 -0.02 -0.31
C ALA A 100 -8.65 -0.47 0.95
N ALA A 101 -7.98 -1.22 1.84
CA ALA A 101 -8.55 -1.68 3.10
C ALA A 101 -8.67 -0.57 4.16
N SER A 102 -7.93 0.53 3.99
CA SER A 102 -7.85 1.63 4.97
C SER A 102 -8.64 2.88 4.58
N VAL A 103 -9.14 2.97 3.34
CA VAL A 103 -9.89 4.13 2.82
C VAL A 103 -11.40 3.90 2.81
N ASP A 104 -12.15 5.00 2.88
CA ASP A 104 -13.60 5.00 2.65
C ASP A 104 -13.97 4.65 1.20
N SER A 105 -15.21 4.20 0.99
CA SER A 105 -15.78 3.90 -0.32
C SER A 105 -15.69 5.03 -1.34
N ARG A 106 -15.66 6.29 -0.87
CA ARG A 106 -15.46 7.51 -1.70
C ARG A 106 -14.14 7.52 -2.47
N HIS A 107 -13.12 6.83 -1.97
CA HIS A 107 -11.80 6.77 -2.60
C HIS A 107 -11.51 5.42 -3.27
N ALA A 108 -12.40 4.44 -3.13
CA ALA A 108 -12.21 3.09 -3.66
C ALA A 108 -12.00 3.08 -5.19
N GLU A 109 -12.73 3.91 -5.93
CA GLU A 109 -12.61 4.00 -7.39
C GLU A 109 -11.21 4.50 -7.82
N ASN A 110 -10.66 5.50 -7.11
CA ASN A 110 -9.30 5.99 -7.37
C ASN A 110 -8.25 4.89 -7.15
N ILE A 111 -8.41 4.07 -6.10
CA ILE A 111 -7.49 2.96 -5.81
C ILE A 111 -7.60 1.86 -6.86
N VAL A 112 -8.82 1.59 -7.38
CA VAL A 112 -9.02 0.67 -8.51
C VAL A 112 -8.34 1.20 -9.77
N GLY A 113 -8.45 2.51 -10.06
CA GLY A 113 -7.75 3.18 -11.16
C GLY A 113 -6.23 3.02 -11.04
N LEU A 114 -5.65 3.41 -9.90
CA LEU A 114 -4.21 3.28 -9.65
C LEU A 114 -3.73 1.84 -9.77
N ARG A 115 -4.50 0.86 -9.31
CA ARG A 115 -4.15 -0.56 -9.45
C ARG A 115 -4.11 -0.97 -10.92
N ARG A 116 -5.08 -0.53 -11.73
CA ARG A 116 -5.08 -0.78 -13.17
C ARG A 116 -3.84 -0.17 -13.83
N ASP A 117 -3.49 1.05 -13.47
CA ASP A 117 -2.33 1.74 -14.04
C ASP A 117 -1.01 1.00 -13.71
N VAL A 118 -0.84 0.56 -12.45
CA VAL A 118 0.34 -0.20 -12.01
C VAL A 118 0.44 -1.55 -12.72
N MET A 119 -0.68 -2.25 -12.91
CA MET A 119 -0.71 -3.51 -13.66
C MET A 119 -0.38 -3.28 -15.15
N ASN A 120 -0.91 -2.23 -15.76
CA ASN A 120 -0.61 -1.88 -17.14
C ASN A 120 0.88 -1.52 -17.33
N LEU A 121 1.49 -0.83 -16.37
CA LEU A 121 2.94 -0.56 -16.39
C LEU A 121 3.77 -1.85 -16.38
N HIS A 122 3.33 -2.87 -15.64
CA HIS A 122 3.98 -4.18 -15.64
C HIS A 122 3.89 -4.88 -16.99
N GLU A 123 2.72 -4.84 -17.62
CA GLU A 123 2.51 -5.41 -18.96
C GLU A 123 3.42 -4.74 -19.99
N ILE A 124 3.41 -3.39 -20.04
CA ILE A 124 4.25 -2.60 -20.95
C ILE A 124 5.74 -2.88 -20.71
N PHE A 125 6.19 -2.90 -19.45
CA PHE A 125 7.58 -3.18 -19.15
C PHE A 125 7.98 -4.61 -19.53
N THR A 126 7.09 -5.58 -19.34
CA THR A 126 7.32 -6.96 -19.77
C THR A 126 7.48 -7.06 -21.29
N GLU A 127 6.67 -6.32 -22.06
CA GLU A 127 6.81 -6.22 -23.50
C GLU A 127 8.14 -5.58 -23.90
N LEU A 128 8.54 -4.49 -23.25
CA LEU A 128 9.84 -3.85 -23.45
C LEU A 128 10.99 -4.83 -23.21
N VAL A 129 10.93 -5.61 -22.13
CA VAL A 129 11.94 -6.64 -21.81
C VAL A 129 11.99 -7.73 -22.88
N ARG A 130 10.84 -8.19 -23.39
CA ARG A 130 10.80 -9.17 -24.49
C ARG A 130 11.39 -8.61 -25.78
N ALA A 131 11.04 -7.38 -26.13
CA ALA A 131 11.60 -6.70 -27.29
C ALA A 131 13.11 -6.55 -27.16
N GLN A 132 13.59 -6.13 -25.99
CA GLN A 132 15.02 -5.99 -25.72
C GLN A 132 15.77 -7.32 -25.76
N LYS A 133 15.18 -8.41 -25.23
CA LYS A 133 15.76 -9.77 -25.34
C LYS A 133 15.91 -10.22 -26.79
N THR A 134 14.97 -9.84 -27.65
CA THR A 134 15.00 -10.16 -29.07
C THR A 134 16.12 -9.38 -29.79
N LEU A 135 16.31 -8.11 -29.41
CA LEU A 135 17.38 -7.27 -29.96
C LEU A 135 18.77 -7.68 -29.45
N GLY A 136 18.86 -8.18 -28.21
CA GLY A 136 20.11 -8.47 -27.49
C GLY A 136 20.32 -7.48 -26.35
N PHE A 137 20.78 -7.98 -25.20
CA PHE A 137 21.10 -7.11 -24.04
C PHE A 137 22.48 -6.46 -24.17
N ASP A 138 23.31 -6.99 -25.06
CA ASP A 138 24.68 -6.54 -25.33
C ASP A 138 25.03 -6.77 -26.82
N GLU A 139 26.22 -6.35 -27.24
CA GLU A 139 26.71 -6.55 -28.62
C GLU A 139 26.95 -8.04 -28.98
N LEU A 140 26.88 -8.96 -28.01
CA LEU A 140 27.21 -10.37 -28.17
C LEU A 140 25.96 -11.28 -28.22
N THR A 141 24.75 -10.71 -28.12
CA THR A 141 23.49 -11.46 -28.09
C THR A 141 22.45 -10.86 -29.07
N GLY A 142 21.37 -11.61 -29.31
CA GLY A 142 20.23 -11.15 -30.11
C GLY A 142 20.50 -10.98 -31.61
N LEU A 143 19.70 -10.13 -32.26
CA LEU A 143 19.69 -9.93 -33.71
C LEU A 143 21.07 -9.50 -34.25
N ARG A 144 21.83 -8.72 -33.46
CA ARG A 144 23.15 -8.20 -33.83
C ARG A 144 24.21 -9.31 -33.89
N ARG A 145 24.20 -10.23 -32.92
CA ARG A 145 25.02 -11.45 -32.95
C ARG A 145 24.68 -12.34 -34.16
N ASN A 146 23.40 -12.48 -34.48
CA ASN A 146 22.96 -13.24 -35.65
C ASN A 146 23.43 -12.59 -36.96
N LEU A 147 23.40 -11.26 -37.04
CA LEU A 147 23.96 -10.52 -38.17
C LEU A 147 25.48 -10.67 -38.27
N ASP A 148 26.21 -10.60 -37.16
CA ASP A 148 27.66 -10.83 -37.16
C ASP A 148 28.02 -12.26 -37.60
N LEU A 149 27.28 -13.26 -37.12
CA LEU A 149 27.46 -14.66 -37.54
C LEU A 149 27.15 -14.84 -39.04
N ALA A 150 26.08 -14.21 -39.53
CA ALA A 150 25.72 -14.25 -40.94
C ALA A 150 26.76 -13.55 -41.83
N SER A 151 27.26 -12.37 -41.43
CA SER A 151 28.32 -11.65 -42.14
C SER A 151 29.61 -12.47 -42.20
N ASN A 152 30.03 -13.06 -41.07
CA ASN A 152 31.20 -13.95 -41.06
C ASN A 152 31.02 -15.19 -41.94
N ALA A 153 29.80 -15.73 -42.04
CA ALA A 153 29.51 -16.87 -42.91
C ALA A 153 29.56 -16.48 -44.40
N VAL A 154 29.03 -15.31 -44.76
CA VAL A 154 29.11 -14.78 -46.13
C VAL A 154 30.56 -14.50 -46.54
N GLU A 155 31.34 -13.88 -45.65
CA GLU A 155 32.75 -13.56 -45.91
C GLU A 155 33.59 -14.82 -46.11
N ARG A 156 33.30 -15.90 -45.36
CA ARG A 156 33.92 -17.21 -45.57
C ARG A 156 33.56 -17.81 -46.94
N ILE A 157 32.30 -17.75 -47.36
CA ILE A 157 31.87 -18.26 -48.68
C ILE A 157 32.54 -17.47 -49.81
N ILE A 158 32.68 -16.16 -49.68
CA ILE A 158 33.37 -15.33 -50.68
C ILE A 158 34.84 -15.72 -50.76
N ASN A 159 35.52 -15.87 -49.61
CA ASN A 159 36.94 -16.21 -49.57
C ASN A 159 37.21 -17.63 -50.11
N ASP A 160 36.35 -18.60 -49.83
CA ASP A 160 36.47 -19.98 -50.33
C ASP A 160 36.18 -20.09 -51.85
N ASN A 161 35.49 -19.11 -52.46
CA ASN A 161 35.26 -19.06 -53.92
C ASN A 161 36.36 -18.28 -54.69
N MET A 162 37.27 -17.58 -53.99
CA MET A 162 38.36 -16.81 -54.61
C MET A 162 39.71 -17.55 -54.63
N THR A 163 39.78 -18.75 -54.07
CA THR A 163 40.92 -19.69 -54.18
C THR A 163 40.59 -20.84 -55.11
#